data_AF-A0A3R8K9Y8-F1
#
_entry.id   AF-A0A3R8K9Y8-F1
#
_cell.length_a   1.000
_cell.length_b   1.000
_cell.length_c   1.000
_cell.angle_alpha   90.00
_cell.angle_beta   90.00
_cell.angle_gamma   90.00
#
_symmetry.space_group_name_H-M   'P 1'
#
loop_
_entity.id
_entity.type
_entity.pdbx_description
1 polymer ?
#
loop_
_entity_poly.entity_id
_entity_poly.type
_entity_poly.pdbx_seq_one_letter_code
_entity_poly.pdbx_strand_id
1 'polypeptide(L)'
;MKWKGLNKTTNMKSRKNGFSLVEVVVAVGIFSLAVVSVLGVLAATSKSISDTNDSDYAIRLISLIQPGLQEEYNRLALQKGADDAYDDFVSYIDNSNADAILYANRAGDKIGVAKTTRWKDGAWVDLWTEEEVTSASNNTVSINKKRPFMFFEIRLIENDGLKSKVDLQSANPKEPIIPFFVKIAWPAYDATGAEQNETQRNALILPVAIVR
;
A
#
# COMPACT_ATOMS: atom_id res chain seq x y z
N MET A 1 7.31 100.49 -4.56
CA MET A 1 7.80 99.67 -3.42
C MET A 1 7.42 98.21 -3.69
N LYS A 2 8.39 97.34 -3.97
CA LYS A 2 8.18 95.93 -4.35
C LYS A 2 8.24 95.05 -3.09
N TRP A 3 7.13 94.42 -2.73
CA TRP A 3 7.08 93.38 -1.71
C TRP A 3 7.57 92.06 -2.33
N LYS A 4 8.69 91.52 -1.84
CA LYS A 4 9.19 90.18 -2.17
C LYS A 4 8.67 89.21 -1.11
N GLY A 5 7.64 88.43 -1.47
CA GLY A 5 7.17 87.29 -0.68
C GLY A 5 8.14 86.12 -0.78
N LEU A 6 8.55 85.61 0.38
CA LEU A 6 9.55 84.56 0.56
C LEU A 6 8.90 83.18 0.36
N ASN A 7 9.15 82.52 -0.77
CA ASN A 7 8.75 81.12 -0.97
C ASN A 7 9.71 80.19 -0.21
N LYS A 8 9.28 79.70 0.97
CA LYS A 8 10.03 78.72 1.77
C LYS A 8 9.66 77.32 1.30
N THR A 9 10.39 76.79 0.31
CA THR A 9 10.32 75.38 -0.06
C THR A 9 11.00 74.53 1.02
N THR A 10 10.20 73.95 1.92
CA THR A 10 10.71 72.97 2.89
C THR A 10 11.05 71.68 2.13
N ASN A 11 12.33 71.56 1.81
CA ASN A 11 12.93 70.40 1.19
C ASN A 11 12.82 69.20 2.16
N MET A 12 11.80 68.36 1.98
CA MET A 12 11.66 67.10 2.73
C MET A 12 12.80 66.17 2.33
N LYS A 13 13.91 66.21 3.09
CA LYS A 13 14.99 65.23 2.97
C LYS A 13 14.44 63.86 3.34
N SER A 14 14.06 63.07 2.34
CA SER A 14 13.81 61.64 2.50
C SER A 14 15.10 60.98 2.98
N ARG A 15 15.16 60.66 4.28
CA ARG A 15 16.26 59.87 4.83
C ARG A 15 16.11 58.46 4.29
N LYS A 16 16.96 58.09 3.33
CA LYS A 16 17.15 56.71 2.91
C LYS A 16 17.86 55.98 4.05
N ASN A 17 17.10 55.51 5.03
CA ASN A 17 17.62 54.61 6.05
C ASN A 17 17.82 53.24 5.39
N GLY A 18 19.07 52.84 5.19
CA GLY A 18 19.41 51.48 4.79
C GLY A 18 19.23 50.52 5.97
N PHE A 19 18.88 49.28 5.68
CA PHE A 19 18.82 48.22 6.70
C PHE A 19 20.20 47.98 7.30
N SER A 20 20.26 47.82 8.62
CA SER A 20 21.51 47.42 9.28
C SER A 20 21.86 45.99 8.91
N LEU A 21 23.16 45.68 8.80
CA LEU A 21 23.65 44.31 8.53
C LEU A 21 23.05 43.30 9.52
N VAL A 22 22.94 43.68 10.79
CA VAL A 22 22.37 42.85 11.86
C VAL A 22 20.89 42.54 11.58
N GLU A 23 20.12 43.54 11.14
CA GLU A 23 18.69 43.38 10.85
C GLU A 23 18.47 42.43 9.68
N VAL A 24 19.30 42.52 8.62
CA VAL A 24 19.23 41.61 7.47
C VAL A 24 19.57 40.18 7.90
N VAL A 25 20.61 39.97 8.71
CA VAL A 25 20.99 38.63 9.19
C VAL A 25 19.88 38.03 10.04
N VAL A 26 19.27 38.81 10.94
CA VAL A 26 18.12 38.36 11.74
C VAL A 26 16.93 38.02 10.86
N ALA A 27 16.61 38.85 9.87
CA ALA A 27 15.51 38.59 8.93
C ALA A 27 15.74 37.31 8.12
N VAL A 28 16.96 37.08 7.62
CA VAL A 28 17.32 35.84 6.91
C VAL A 28 17.23 34.63 7.84
N GLY A 29 17.66 34.76 9.10
CA GLY A 29 17.53 33.72 10.11
C GLY A 29 16.08 33.31 10.33
N ILE A 30 15.20 34.27 10.61
CA ILE A 30 13.75 34.02 10.80
C ILE A 30 13.13 33.43 9.53
N PHE A 31 13.47 33.98 8.36
CA PHE A 31 12.96 33.49 7.08
C PHE A 31 13.37 32.03 6.83
N SER A 32 14.62 31.68 7.10
CA SER A 32 15.10 30.29 6.94
C SER A 32 14.34 29.32 7.86
N LEU A 33 14.07 29.69 9.11
CA LEU A 33 13.29 28.89 10.04
C LEU A 33 11.85 28.71 9.55
N ALA A 34 11.23 29.75 9.01
CA ALA A 34 9.90 29.68 8.42
C ALA A 34 9.86 28.70 7.23
N VAL A 35 10.82 28.77 6.32
CA VAL A 35 10.91 27.87 5.16
C VAL A 35 11.09 26.42 5.60
N VAL A 36 12.00 26.14 6.54
CA VAL A 36 12.21 24.78 7.07
C VAL A 36 10.94 24.23 7.71
N SER A 37 10.21 25.05 8.46
CA SER A 37 8.93 24.65 9.05
C SER A 37 7.89 24.27 7.98
N VAL A 38 7.77 25.04 6.90
CA VAL A 38 6.84 24.76 5.80
C VAL A 38 7.22 23.46 5.09
N LEU A 39 8.51 23.24 4.82
CA LEU A 39 8.99 22.01 4.19
C LEU A 39 8.74 20.78 5.07
N GLY A 40 8.91 20.91 6.39
CA GLY A 40 8.61 19.83 7.34
C GLY A 40 7.14 19.41 7.31
N VAL A 41 6.22 20.39 7.31
CA VAL A 41 4.77 20.12 7.22
C VAL A 41 4.40 19.52 5.86
N LEU A 42 5.00 20.00 4.77
CA LEU A 42 4.72 19.49 3.43
C LEU A 42 5.12 18.01 3.31
N ALA A 43 6.31 17.64 3.79
CA ALA A 43 6.77 16.25 3.75
C ALA A 43 5.84 15.30 4.52
N ALA A 44 5.41 15.69 5.73
CA ALA A 44 4.46 14.91 6.52
C ALA A 44 3.09 14.80 5.84
N THR A 45 2.61 15.88 5.22
CA THR A 45 1.34 15.89 4.48
C THR A 45 1.40 14.98 3.25
N SER A 46 2.48 15.03 2.47
CA SER A 46 2.68 14.15 1.31
C SER A 46 2.71 12.68 1.71
N LYS A 47 3.35 12.34 2.83
CA LYS A 47 3.33 10.98 3.36
C LYS A 47 1.91 10.55 3.75
N SER A 48 1.16 11.39 4.45
CA SER A 48 -0.22 11.08 4.84
C SER A 48 -1.11 10.82 3.63
N ILE A 49 -0.98 11.61 2.56
CA ILE A 49 -1.74 11.40 1.31
C ILE A 49 -1.37 10.05 0.67
N SER A 50 -0.07 9.73 0.63
CA SER A 50 0.39 8.45 0.09
C SER A 50 -0.14 7.26 0.91
N ASP A 51 -0.11 7.34 2.24
CA ASP A 51 -0.58 6.28 3.12
C ASP A 51 -2.11 6.07 2.96
N THR A 52 -2.88 7.15 2.80
CA THR A 52 -4.32 7.07 2.49
C THR A 52 -4.58 6.43 1.12
N ASN A 53 -3.84 6.83 0.08
CA ASN A 53 -3.97 6.23 -1.24
C ASN A 53 -3.66 4.73 -1.22
N ASP A 54 -2.60 4.32 -0.50
CA ASP A 54 -2.25 2.92 -0.35
C ASP A 54 -3.34 2.14 0.41
N SER A 55 -3.99 2.75 1.40
CA SER A 55 -5.18 2.17 2.06
C SER A 55 -6.36 2.01 1.10
N ASP A 56 -6.63 3.01 0.25
CA ASP A 56 -7.70 2.93 -0.75
C ASP A 56 -7.43 1.82 -1.79
N TYR A 57 -6.17 1.65 -2.20
CA TYR A 57 -5.77 0.53 -3.07
C TYR A 57 -5.94 -0.83 -2.38
N ALA A 58 -5.57 -0.93 -1.09
CA ALA A 58 -5.81 -2.14 -0.29
C ALA A 58 -7.30 -2.48 -0.21
N ILE A 59 -8.18 -1.48 -0.09
CA ILE A 59 -9.63 -1.70 -0.09
C ILE A 59 -10.11 -2.24 -1.44
N ARG A 60 -9.62 -1.69 -2.56
CA ARG A 60 -9.99 -2.17 -3.90
C ARG A 60 -9.56 -3.61 -4.15
N LEU A 61 -8.43 -4.04 -3.59
CA LEU A 61 -7.95 -5.42 -3.70
C LEU A 61 -8.95 -6.44 -3.16
N ILE A 62 -9.72 -6.10 -2.12
CA ILE A 62 -10.72 -7.01 -1.53
C ILE A 62 -11.74 -7.45 -2.58
N SER A 63 -12.23 -6.48 -3.37
CA SER A 63 -13.21 -6.72 -4.43
C SER A 63 -12.66 -7.60 -5.56
N LEU A 64 -11.34 -7.74 -5.68
CA LEU A 64 -10.68 -8.62 -6.64
C LEU A 64 -10.36 -9.99 -6.02
N ILE A 65 -9.93 -10.01 -4.76
CA ILE A 65 -9.54 -11.23 -4.05
C ILE A 65 -10.75 -12.13 -3.80
N GLN A 66 -11.88 -11.58 -3.36
CA GLN A 66 -13.02 -12.42 -2.96
C GLN A 66 -13.61 -13.24 -4.13
N PRO A 67 -13.96 -12.63 -5.29
CA PRO A 67 -14.40 -13.40 -6.45
C PRO A 67 -13.34 -14.41 -6.89
N GLY A 68 -12.08 -14.02 -6.73
CA GLY A 68 -10.98 -14.90 -7.07
C GLY A 68 -10.94 -16.15 -6.21
N LEU A 69 -10.87 -16.01 -4.90
CA LEU A 69 -10.89 -17.17 -3.99
C LEU A 69 -12.13 -18.05 -4.19
N GLN A 70 -13.28 -17.46 -4.52
CA GLN A 70 -14.49 -18.22 -4.85
C GLN A 70 -14.34 -19.08 -6.11
N GLU A 71 -13.78 -18.53 -7.19
CA GLU A 71 -13.58 -19.29 -8.42
C GLU A 71 -12.47 -20.34 -8.24
N GLU A 72 -11.44 -20.11 -7.40
CA GLU A 72 -10.44 -21.13 -7.07
C GLU A 72 -11.07 -22.31 -6.37
N TYR A 73 -11.90 -21.99 -5.37
CA TYR A 73 -12.64 -22.99 -4.62
C TYR A 73 -13.52 -23.83 -5.55
N ASN A 74 -14.29 -23.16 -6.41
CA ASN A 74 -15.15 -23.85 -7.40
C ASN A 74 -14.33 -24.73 -8.35
N ARG A 75 -13.16 -24.25 -8.80
CA ARG A 75 -12.25 -25.01 -9.67
C ARG A 75 -11.74 -26.27 -8.97
N LEU A 76 -11.31 -26.17 -7.72
CA LEU A 76 -10.87 -27.30 -6.91
C LEU A 76 -12.01 -28.29 -6.65
N ALA A 77 -13.21 -27.77 -6.33
CA ALA A 77 -14.40 -28.58 -6.07
C ALA A 77 -14.82 -29.38 -7.31
N LEU A 78 -14.71 -28.81 -8.51
CA LEU A 78 -14.94 -29.51 -9.77
C LEU A 78 -13.88 -30.58 -10.07
N GLN A 79 -12.62 -30.34 -9.69
CA GLN A 79 -11.50 -31.23 -10.00
C GLN A 79 -11.40 -32.42 -9.04
N LYS A 80 -11.61 -32.20 -7.73
CA LYS A 80 -11.37 -33.19 -6.67
C LYS A 80 -12.64 -33.58 -5.90
N GLY A 81 -13.72 -32.82 -6.04
CA GLY A 81 -14.91 -32.95 -5.21
C GLY A 81 -14.94 -31.90 -4.08
N ALA A 82 -16.15 -31.59 -3.60
CA ALA A 82 -16.38 -30.49 -2.65
C ALA A 82 -15.81 -30.74 -1.24
N ASP A 83 -15.58 -31.99 -0.84
CA ASP A 83 -14.96 -32.35 0.45
C ASP A 83 -13.44 -32.09 0.39
N ASP A 84 -12.75 -32.72 -0.56
CA ASP A 84 -11.30 -32.53 -0.75
C ASP A 84 -10.93 -31.06 -1.03
N ALA A 85 -11.76 -30.33 -1.79
CA ALA A 85 -11.53 -28.90 -2.05
C ALA A 85 -11.69 -28.03 -0.80
N TYR A 86 -12.59 -28.41 0.11
CA TYR A 86 -12.73 -27.74 1.40
C TYR A 86 -11.49 -27.94 2.25
N ASP A 87 -11.02 -29.19 2.38
CA ASP A 87 -9.83 -29.50 3.18
C ASP A 87 -8.57 -28.80 2.63
N ASP A 88 -8.38 -28.80 1.31
CA ASP A 88 -7.29 -28.08 0.64
C ASP A 88 -7.37 -26.57 0.90
N PHE A 89 -8.55 -25.98 0.80
CA PHE A 89 -8.73 -24.53 0.98
C PHE A 89 -8.58 -24.10 2.44
N VAL A 90 -9.09 -24.89 3.39
CA VAL A 90 -8.90 -24.62 4.83
C VAL A 90 -7.42 -24.76 5.21
N SER A 91 -6.73 -25.77 4.68
CA SER A 91 -5.28 -25.92 4.85
C SER A 91 -4.50 -24.72 4.29
N TYR A 92 -4.98 -24.13 3.20
CA TYR A 92 -4.43 -22.89 2.65
C TYR A 92 -4.69 -21.67 3.56
N ILE A 93 -5.85 -21.59 4.23
CA ILE A 93 -6.17 -20.49 5.15
C ILE A 93 -5.39 -20.57 6.47
N ASP A 94 -5.03 -21.76 6.96
CA ASP A 94 -4.41 -21.96 8.27
C ASP A 94 -2.96 -21.40 8.38
N ASN A 95 -2.46 -20.68 7.36
CA ASN A 95 -1.18 -19.93 7.34
C ASN A 95 0.09 -20.70 7.76
N SER A 96 0.00 -22.01 7.99
CA SER A 96 1.14 -22.84 8.39
C SER A 96 2.14 -23.04 7.25
N ASN A 97 1.71 -22.78 6.00
CA ASN A 97 2.55 -22.80 4.82
C ASN A 97 2.92 -21.38 4.36
N ALA A 98 4.22 -21.10 4.21
CA ALA A 98 4.72 -19.86 3.59
C ALA A 98 4.24 -19.68 2.14
N ASP A 99 3.81 -20.77 1.49
CA ASP A 99 3.23 -20.75 0.15
C ASP A 99 1.76 -20.27 0.13
N ALA A 100 1.13 -20.06 1.30
CA ALA A 100 -0.21 -19.48 1.43
C ALA A 100 -0.25 -17.93 1.34
N ILE A 101 0.93 -17.30 1.25
CA ILE A 101 1.04 -15.84 1.18
C ILE A 101 0.84 -15.39 -0.27
N LEU A 102 -0.22 -14.60 -0.48
CA LEU A 102 -0.49 -13.92 -1.74
C LEU A 102 0.20 -12.56 -1.74
N TYR A 103 0.59 -12.11 -2.92
CA TYR A 103 1.15 -10.78 -3.15
C TYR A 103 0.37 -10.10 -4.26
N ALA A 104 0.26 -8.77 -4.15
CA ALA A 104 -0.31 -7.96 -5.20
C ALA A 104 0.53 -6.72 -5.50
N ASN A 105 0.46 -6.25 -6.75
CA ASN A 105 1.03 -4.95 -7.11
C ASN A 105 0.15 -3.80 -6.60
N ARG A 106 0.71 -2.59 -6.53
CA ARG A 106 0.00 -1.41 -6.01
C ARG A 106 -1.30 -1.10 -6.78
N ALA A 107 -1.33 -1.38 -8.08
CA ALA A 107 -2.52 -1.20 -8.93
C ALA A 107 -3.59 -2.29 -8.73
N GLY A 108 -3.23 -3.42 -8.13
CA GLY A 108 -4.11 -4.58 -7.96
C GLY A 108 -4.33 -5.42 -9.21
N ASP A 109 -3.71 -5.06 -10.34
CA ASP A 109 -3.80 -5.84 -11.57
C ASP A 109 -3.16 -7.22 -11.41
N LYS A 110 -2.02 -7.33 -10.72
CA LYS A 110 -1.29 -8.59 -10.54
C LYS A 110 -1.50 -9.07 -9.11
N ILE A 111 -2.09 -10.25 -8.93
CA ILE A 111 -2.29 -10.92 -7.64
C ILE A 111 -1.87 -12.38 -7.78
N GLY A 112 -1.01 -12.90 -6.92
CA GLY A 112 -0.55 -14.29 -6.93
C GLY A 112 0.47 -14.57 -5.83
N VAL A 113 0.87 -15.82 -5.60
CA VAL A 113 1.86 -16.16 -4.56
C VAL A 113 3.29 -15.76 -4.99
N ALA A 114 4.25 -15.75 -4.06
CA ALA A 114 5.63 -15.32 -4.39
C ALA A 114 6.31 -16.22 -5.45
N LYS A 115 5.92 -17.50 -5.50
CA LYS A 115 6.55 -18.54 -6.33
C LYS A 115 5.72 -18.97 -7.54
N THR A 116 4.44 -18.62 -7.60
CA THR A 116 3.48 -18.97 -8.66
C THR A 116 2.42 -17.88 -8.80
N THR A 117 1.47 -18.05 -9.70
CA THR A 117 1.04 -17.03 -10.65
C THR A 117 -0.43 -16.64 -10.55
N ARG A 118 -0.91 -15.78 -11.46
CA ARG A 118 -2.13 -14.98 -11.32
C ARG A 118 -3.39 -15.76 -11.01
N TRP A 119 -4.27 -15.06 -10.31
CA TRP A 119 -5.72 -15.16 -10.46
C TRP A 119 -6.16 -14.59 -11.83
N LYS A 120 -5.95 -15.31 -12.94
CA LYS A 120 -6.57 -15.01 -14.24
C LYS A 120 -6.64 -16.24 -15.15
N ASP A 121 -7.84 -16.58 -15.61
CA ASP A 121 -8.11 -17.57 -16.66
C ASP A 121 -7.63 -19.01 -16.36
N GLY A 122 -7.61 -19.42 -15.08
CA GLY A 122 -7.40 -20.82 -14.69
C GLY A 122 -6.04 -21.44 -15.04
N ALA A 123 -5.03 -20.64 -15.41
CA ALA A 123 -3.70 -21.12 -15.78
C ALA A 123 -2.58 -20.37 -15.04
N TRP A 124 -1.62 -21.13 -14.52
CA TRP A 124 -0.45 -20.60 -13.83
C TRP A 124 0.54 -19.95 -14.84
N VAL A 125 0.54 -18.61 -14.99
CA VAL A 125 1.45 -17.84 -15.90
C VAL A 125 2.41 -16.89 -15.15
N ASP A 126 3.73 -17.04 -15.30
CA ASP A 126 4.76 -16.23 -14.59
C ASP A 126 4.57 -14.72 -14.78
N LEU A 127 3.94 -14.05 -13.79
CA LEU A 127 3.59 -12.62 -13.85
C LEU A 127 4.70 -11.67 -13.43
N TRP A 128 5.62 -12.20 -12.64
CA TRP A 128 6.79 -11.51 -12.13
C TRP A 128 7.99 -11.77 -13.04
N THR A 129 7.74 -12.07 -14.32
CA THR A 129 8.74 -12.25 -15.37
C THR A 129 9.44 -10.93 -15.66
N GLU A 130 10.75 -11.04 -15.95
CA GLU A 130 11.73 -9.95 -16.10
C GLU A 130 11.48 -8.99 -17.29
N GLU A 131 10.40 -9.16 -18.04
CA GLU A 131 10.23 -8.57 -19.37
C GLU A 131 9.86 -7.07 -19.40
N GLU A 132 10.06 -6.36 -18.28
CA GLU A 132 10.02 -4.88 -18.24
C GLU A 132 11.36 -4.25 -17.80
N VAL A 133 12.48 -4.99 -17.86
CA VAL A 133 13.83 -4.44 -17.67
C VAL A 133 14.71 -4.70 -18.91
N THR A 134 14.26 -4.28 -20.08
CA THR A 134 15.18 -4.02 -21.20
C THR A 134 15.79 -2.63 -21.04
N SER A 135 16.84 -2.54 -20.22
CA SER A 135 17.82 -1.46 -20.33
C SER A 135 19.20 -2.08 -20.46
N ALA A 136 19.74 -1.92 -21.67
CA ALA A 136 21.03 -2.40 -22.12
C ALA A 136 22.14 -2.04 -21.13
N SER A 137 22.70 -3.03 -20.45
CA SER A 137 24.15 -3.18 -20.29
C SER A 137 24.43 -4.52 -19.62
N ASN A 138 25.39 -5.25 -20.18
CA ASN A 138 25.87 -6.55 -19.73
C ASN A 138 26.55 -6.44 -18.35
N ASN A 139 25.78 -6.36 -17.28
CA ASN A 139 26.30 -6.71 -15.97
C ASN A 139 25.18 -7.25 -15.09
N THR A 140 25.39 -8.49 -14.65
CA THR A 140 24.65 -9.27 -13.65
C THR A 140 23.85 -8.41 -12.66
N VAL A 141 22.56 -8.18 -12.94
CA VAL A 141 21.59 -7.70 -11.96
C VAL A 141 20.78 -8.89 -11.48
N SER A 142 21.38 -9.54 -10.49
CA SER A 142 20.88 -10.72 -9.78
C SER A 142 19.57 -10.40 -9.04
N ILE A 143 18.48 -11.10 -9.39
CA ILE A 143 17.36 -11.62 -8.56
C ILE A 143 16.55 -10.65 -7.65
N ASN A 144 17.02 -9.44 -7.33
CA ASN A 144 16.40 -8.52 -6.36
C ASN A 144 15.46 -7.47 -6.99
N LYS A 145 15.31 -7.45 -8.32
CA LYS A 145 14.42 -6.49 -9.03
C LYS A 145 12.97 -6.96 -9.20
N LYS A 146 12.62 -8.20 -8.83
CA LYS A 146 11.26 -8.75 -8.95
C LYS A 146 10.31 -8.31 -7.82
N ARG A 147 10.88 -7.99 -6.65
CA ARG A 147 10.18 -7.69 -5.39
C ARG A 147 9.55 -6.29 -5.26
N PRO A 148 10.03 -5.20 -5.88
CA PRO A 148 9.38 -3.89 -5.74
C PRO A 148 7.99 -3.82 -6.40
N PHE A 149 7.66 -4.80 -7.27
CA PHE A 149 6.33 -4.91 -7.85
C PHE A 149 5.34 -5.63 -6.92
N MET A 150 5.81 -6.36 -5.92
CA MET A 150 4.98 -6.97 -4.87
C MET A 150 4.83 -5.93 -3.75
N PHE A 151 3.77 -5.13 -3.81
CA PHE A 151 3.58 -4.05 -2.85
C PHE A 151 2.73 -4.48 -1.66
N PHE A 152 1.66 -5.24 -1.91
CA PHE A 152 0.78 -5.77 -0.90
C PHE A 152 1.11 -7.23 -0.60
N GLU A 153 1.11 -7.59 0.67
CA GLU A 153 1.06 -8.97 1.14
C GLU A 153 -0.36 -9.27 1.62
N ILE A 154 -0.91 -10.40 1.21
CA ILE A 154 -2.27 -10.82 1.49
C ILE A 154 -2.16 -12.19 2.18
N ARG A 155 -2.69 -12.27 3.40
CA ARG A 155 -2.82 -13.53 4.16
C ARG A 155 -4.28 -13.80 4.42
N LEU A 156 -4.69 -15.04 4.21
CA LEU A 156 -5.99 -15.53 4.66
C LEU A 156 -5.78 -16.08 6.06
N ILE A 157 -6.61 -15.71 7.02
CA ILE A 157 -6.49 -16.13 8.41
C ILE A 157 -7.80 -16.81 8.77
N GLU A 158 -7.72 -17.97 9.42
CA GLU A 158 -8.92 -18.66 9.86
C GLU A 158 -9.77 -17.81 10.81
N ASN A 159 -11.09 -17.94 10.73
CA ASN A 159 -12.03 -17.29 11.64
C ASN A 159 -12.71 -18.32 12.55
N ASP A 160 -12.00 -18.73 13.59
CA ASP A 160 -12.47 -19.70 14.60
C ASP A 160 -13.80 -19.28 15.26
N GLY A 161 -14.02 -17.96 15.38
CA GLY A 161 -15.22 -17.39 16.00
C GLY A 161 -16.50 -17.61 15.18
N LEU A 162 -16.38 -17.88 13.88
CA LEU A 162 -17.52 -18.16 13.00
C LEU A 162 -17.71 -19.65 12.70
N LYS A 163 -16.65 -20.47 12.72
CA LYS A 163 -16.76 -21.95 12.58
C LYS A 163 -17.71 -22.56 13.62
N SER A 164 -17.55 -22.21 14.89
CA SER A 164 -18.33 -22.81 15.99
C SER A 164 -19.85 -22.54 15.95
N LYS A 165 -20.34 -21.56 15.17
CA LYS A 165 -21.77 -21.20 15.14
C LYS A 165 -22.55 -21.85 14.00
N VAL A 166 -21.87 -22.27 12.94
CA VAL A 166 -22.50 -22.91 11.77
C VAL A 166 -22.75 -24.41 12.04
N ASP A 167 -22.04 -24.99 13.00
CA ASP A 167 -22.08 -26.41 13.35
C ASP A 167 -23.20 -26.83 14.34
N LEU A 168 -24.15 -25.94 14.66
CA LEU A 168 -24.95 -26.10 15.88
C LEU A 168 -26.23 -26.97 15.78
N GLN A 169 -26.66 -27.50 14.62
CA GLN A 169 -27.90 -28.31 14.55
C GLN A 169 -28.01 -29.39 13.46
N SER A 170 -26.96 -30.14 13.11
CA SER A 170 -27.19 -31.32 12.25
C SER A 170 -26.13 -32.41 12.43
N ALA A 171 -26.53 -33.66 12.15
CA ALA A 171 -25.64 -34.82 12.13
C ALA A 171 -24.83 -34.93 10.81
N ASN A 172 -25.02 -34.00 9.87
CA ASN A 172 -24.16 -33.81 8.69
C ASN A 172 -24.45 -32.46 7.96
N PRO A 173 -24.27 -31.27 8.56
CA PRO A 173 -24.44 -30.01 7.85
C PRO A 173 -23.07 -29.63 7.29
N LYS A 174 -22.80 -30.00 6.03
CA LYS A 174 -21.69 -29.38 5.30
C LYS A 174 -21.90 -27.87 5.33
N GLU A 175 -20.99 -27.14 5.97
CA GLU A 175 -21.12 -25.69 6.08
C GLU A 175 -21.24 -25.07 4.68
N PRO A 176 -22.31 -24.33 4.36
CA PRO A 176 -22.47 -23.73 3.04
C PRO A 176 -21.51 -22.55 2.82
N ILE A 177 -20.85 -22.09 3.88
CA ILE A 177 -19.95 -20.93 3.86
C ILE A 177 -18.65 -21.26 4.57
N ILE A 178 -17.54 -20.74 4.04
CA ILE A 178 -16.21 -20.84 4.64
C ILE A 178 -15.80 -19.44 5.09
N PRO A 179 -15.91 -19.10 6.38
CA PRO A 179 -15.52 -17.79 6.90
C PRO A 179 -14.01 -17.71 7.17
N PHE A 180 -13.40 -16.59 6.81
CA PHE A 180 -11.99 -16.28 7.10
C PHE A 180 -11.79 -14.77 7.20
N PHE A 181 -10.64 -14.34 7.70
CA PHE A 181 -10.19 -12.96 7.58
C PHE A 181 -9.19 -12.82 6.45
N VAL A 182 -9.26 -11.71 5.73
CA VAL A 182 -8.21 -11.28 4.80
C VAL A 182 -7.40 -10.19 5.48
N LYS A 183 -6.11 -10.45 5.72
CA LYS A 183 -5.12 -9.46 6.16
C LYS A 183 -4.34 -8.98 4.95
N ILE A 184 -4.47 -7.70 4.62
CA ILE A 184 -3.70 -7.03 3.57
C ILE A 184 -2.69 -6.12 4.26
N ALA A 185 -1.40 -6.32 4.03
CA ALA A 185 -0.32 -5.55 4.64
C ALA A 185 0.56 -4.85 3.58
N TRP A 186 1.01 -3.63 3.87
CA TRP A 186 1.88 -2.86 2.99
C TRP A 186 2.83 -1.91 3.74
N PRO A 187 3.98 -1.57 3.16
CA PRO A 187 4.58 -2.22 1.98
C PRO A 187 5.15 -3.60 2.35
N ALA A 188 5.00 -4.59 1.47
CA ALA A 188 5.57 -5.93 1.67
C ALA A 188 7.10 -5.91 1.57
N TYR A 189 7.63 -5.12 0.64
CA TYR A 189 9.05 -4.90 0.42
C TYR A 189 9.37 -3.41 0.41
N ASP A 190 10.58 -3.03 0.86
CA ASP A 190 11.05 -1.65 0.75
C ASP A 190 11.62 -1.31 -0.62
N ALA A 191 12.07 -0.06 -0.78
CA ALA A 191 12.69 0.44 -1.99
C ALA A 191 13.99 -0.29 -2.39
N THR A 192 14.60 -1.04 -1.46
CA THR A 192 15.79 -1.87 -1.72
C THR A 192 15.44 -3.31 -2.11
N GLY A 193 14.15 -3.68 -2.03
CA GLY A 193 13.65 -5.02 -2.27
C GLY A 193 13.79 -5.96 -1.07
N ALA A 194 14.12 -5.43 0.11
CA ALA A 194 14.13 -6.19 1.35
C ALA A 194 12.70 -6.31 1.90
N GLU A 195 12.35 -7.50 2.38
CA GLU A 195 11.05 -7.76 2.98
C GLU A 195 10.92 -6.97 4.29
N GLN A 196 9.81 -6.26 4.46
CA GLN A 196 9.57 -5.46 5.65
C GLN A 196 9.11 -6.35 6.81
N ASN A 197 9.48 -6.04 8.05
CA ASN A 197 8.95 -6.77 9.19
C ASN A 197 7.45 -6.45 9.36
N GLU A 198 6.62 -7.44 9.76
CA GLU A 198 5.19 -7.23 9.98
C GLU A 198 4.87 -6.06 10.92
N THR A 199 5.71 -5.83 11.95
CA THR A 199 5.50 -4.74 12.92
C THR A 199 5.69 -3.34 12.34
N GLN A 200 6.25 -3.25 11.13
CA GLN A 200 6.55 -2.00 10.43
C GLN A 200 5.55 -1.72 9.30
N ARG A 201 4.59 -2.62 9.07
CA ARG A 201 3.62 -2.53 7.97
C ARG A 201 2.30 -1.94 8.45
N ASN A 202 1.67 -1.18 7.57
CA ASN A 202 0.25 -0.90 7.68
C ASN A 202 -0.52 -2.17 7.33
N ALA A 203 -1.64 -2.43 8.01
CA ALA A 203 -2.45 -3.61 7.75
C ALA A 203 -3.95 -3.31 7.83
N LEU A 204 -4.70 -3.95 6.94
CA LEU A 204 -6.15 -3.96 6.88
C LEU A 204 -6.63 -5.41 7.08
N ILE A 205 -7.47 -5.65 8.07
CA ILE A 205 -8.02 -6.98 8.37
C ILE A 205 -9.53 -6.94 8.21
N LEU A 206 -10.07 -7.85 7.42
CA LEU A 206 -11.49 -7.84 7.04
C LEU A 206 -12.09 -9.24 7.08
N PRO A 207 -13.30 -9.40 7.63
CA PRO A 207 -14.01 -10.67 7.55
C PRO A 207 -14.54 -10.89 6.13
N VAL A 208 -14.30 -12.07 5.58
CA VAL A 208 -14.77 -12.53 4.27
C VAL A 208 -15.35 -13.93 4.43
N ALA A 209 -16.25 -14.31 3.53
CA ALA A 209 -16.68 -15.70 3.39
C ALA A 209 -16.82 -16.04 1.91
N ILE A 210 -16.55 -17.31 1.58
CA ILE A 210 -16.90 -17.90 0.29
C ILE A 210 -17.96 -18.98 0.48
N VAL A 211 -18.67 -19.31 -0.58
CA VAL A 211 -19.70 -20.34 -0.60
C VAL A 211 -19.10 -21.67 -1.04
N ARG A 212 -19.50 -22.74 -0.36
CA ARG A 212 -19.12 -24.12 -0.64
C ARG A 212 -19.97 -24.77 -1.74
#